data_AF-X1JVK3-F1
#
_entry.id   AF-X1JVK3-F1
#
_cell.length_a   1.000
_cell.length_b   1.000
_cell.length_c   1.000
_cell.angle_alpha   90.00
_cell.angle_beta   90.00
_cell.angle_gamma   90.00
#
_symmetry.space_group_name_H-M   'P 1'
#
loop_
_entity.id
_entity.type
_entity.pdbx_description
1 polymer ?
#
loop_
_entity_poly.entity_id
_entity_poly.type
_entity_poly.pdbx_seq_one_letter_code
_entity_poly.pdbx_strand_id
1 'polypeptide(L)' 'MQDFTLTTYNKLLQELLSNGYLSQTLQDFIQQPKNKTVILRHDVDLAYRSQRSEVPGEMP' A
#
# COMPACT_ATOMS: atom_id res chain seq x y z
N MET A 1 -15.18 -14.73 -14.59
CA MET A 1 -14.19 -13.64 -14.46
C MET A 1 -13.48 -13.88 -13.14
N GLN A 2 -12.17 -14.08 -13.13
CA GLN A 2 -11.44 -14.39 -11.89
C GLN A 2 -11.25 -13.07 -11.14
N ASP A 3 -12.13 -12.79 -10.19
CA ASP A 3 -12.00 -11.59 -9.38
C ASP A 3 -10.68 -11.67 -8.60
N PHE A 4 -9.93 -10.57 -8.64
CA PHE A 4 -8.76 -10.41 -7.78
C PHE A 4 -9.25 -10.16 -6.35
N THR A 5 -9.62 -11.25 -5.67
CA THR A 5 -10.12 -11.21 -4.30
C THR A 5 -8.99 -11.05 -3.30
N LEU A 6 -9.33 -10.65 -2.07
CA LEU A 6 -8.38 -10.59 -0.96
C LEU A 6 -7.70 -11.95 -0.72
N THR A 7 -8.41 -13.06 -0.96
CA THR A 7 -7.85 -14.42 -0.89
C THR A 7 -6.75 -14.64 -1.92
N THR A 8 -6.98 -14.21 -3.17
CA THR A 8 -5.99 -14.29 -4.24
C THR A 8 -4.77 -13.42 -3.93
N TYR A 9 -4.99 -12.23 -3.38
CA TYR A 9 -3.92 -11.33 -2.93
C TYR A 9 -3.07 -11.97 -1.81
N ASN A 10 -3.72 -12.52 -0.78
CA ASN A 10 -3.01 -13.21 0.31
C ASN A 10 -2.22 -14.40 -0.21
N LYS A 11 -2.77 -15.19 -1.13
CA LYS A 11 -2.05 -16.29 -1.76
C LYS A 11 -0.82 -15.80 -2.51
N LEU A 12 -0.94 -14.71 -3.28
CA LEU A 12 0.19 -14.09 -3.97
C LEU A 12 1.28 -13.65 -2.99
N LEU A 13 0.92 -12.99 -1.87
CA LEU A 13 1.88 -12.57 -0.86
C LEU A 13 2.63 -13.76 -0.23
N GLN A 14 1.91 -14.82 0.10
CA GLN A 14 2.52 -16.02 0.68
C GLN A 14 3.49 -16.67 -0.30
N GLU A 15 3.11 -16.82 -1.57
CA GLU A 15 4.00 -17.37 -2.60
C GLU A 15 5.26 -16.52 -2.81
N LEU A 16 5.12 -15.20 -2.81
CA LEU A 16 6.28 -14.30 -2.92
C LEU A 16 7.25 -14.50 -1.73
N LEU A 17 6.73 -14.56 -0.50
CA LEU A 17 7.54 -14.80 0.69
C LEU A 17 8.21 -16.18 0.67
N SER A 18 7.45 -17.23 0.34
CA SER A 18 7.98 -18.60 0.28
C SER A 18 9.05 -18.80 -0.79
N ASN A 19 9.02 -18.02 -1.88
CA ASN A 19 10.04 -18.04 -2.93
C ASN A 19 11.26 -17.13 -2.62
N GLY A 20 11.28 -16.51 -1.43
CA GLY A 20 12.37 -15.67 -0.95
C GLY A 20 12.38 -14.27 -1.58
N TYR A 21 11.21 -13.77 -2.02
CA TYR A 21 11.11 -12.38 -2.43
C TYR A 21 11.05 -11.46 -1.21
N LEU A 22 11.78 -10.35 -1.30
CA LEU A 22 11.80 -9.30 -0.30
C LEU A 22 10.87 -8.16 -0.73
N SER A 23 10.08 -7.63 0.19
CA SER A 23 9.40 -6.37 -0.03
C SER A 23 10.37 -5.22 0.22
N GLN A 24 10.43 -4.26 -0.71
CA GLN A 24 11.13 -3.00 -0.49
C GLN A 24 10.25 -1.83 -0.92
N THR A 25 10.49 -0.69 -0.28
CA THR A 25 9.92 0.58 -0.76
C THR A 25 10.58 0.96 -2.09
N LEU A 26 9.88 1.78 -2.88
CA LEU A 26 10.44 2.29 -4.13
C LEU A 26 11.74 3.07 -3.89
N GLN A 27 11.78 3.85 -2.81
CA GLN A 27 12.96 4.63 -2.43
C GLN A 27 14.16 3.71 -2.15
N ASP A 28 13.98 2.67 -1.34
CA ASP A 28 15.05 1.72 -1.00
C ASP A 28 15.51 0.95 -2.23
N PHE A 29 14.59 0.58 -3.13
CA PHE A 29 14.95 -0.09 -4.38
C PHE A 29 15.81 0.80 -5.29
N ILE A 30 15.52 2.11 -5.36
CA ILE A 30 16.30 3.05 -6.18
C ILE A 30 17.70 3.26 -5.58
N GLN A 31 17.84 3.31 -4.25
CA GLN A 31 19.12 3.56 -3.58
C GLN A 31 19.97 2.30 -3.43
N GLN A 32 19.34 1.16 -3.11
CA GLN A 32 20.00 -0.10 -2.77
C GLN A 32 19.14 -1.29 -3.25
N PRO A 33 19.13 -1.58 -4.57
CA PRO A 33 18.35 -2.67 -5.10
C PRO A 33 18.84 -4.00 -4.52
N LYS A 34 17.93 -4.77 -3.90
CA LYS A 34 18.23 -6.13 -3.42
C LYS A 34 17.77 -7.15 -4.45
N ASN A 35 18.48 -8.27 -4.52
CA ASN A 35 18.06 -9.40 -5.35
C ASN A 35 16.70 -9.94 -4.89
N LYS A 36 15.88 -10.35 -5.85
CA LYS A 36 14.51 -10.85 -5.63
C LYS A 36 13.61 -9.88 -4.85
N THR A 37 13.58 -8.62 -5.27
CA THR A 37 12.70 -7.62 -4.65
C THR A 37 11.36 -7.52 -5.39
N VAL A 38 10.27 -7.39 -4.64
CA VAL A 38 8.94 -7.04 -5.17
C VAL A 38 8.52 -5.69 -4.61
N ILE A 39 7.99 -4.81 -5.49
CA ILE A 39 7.41 -3.53 -5.11
C ILE A 39 5.90 -3.64 -5.30
N LEU A 40 5.17 -3.72 -4.19
CA LEU A 40 3.70 -3.76 -4.21
C LEU A 40 3.18 -2.34 -4.10
N ARG A 41 2.40 -1.91 -5.09
CA ARG A 41 1.66 -0.65 -5.03
C ARG A 41 0.18 -0.97 -5.15
N HIS A 42 -0.61 -0.43 -4.24
CA HIS A 42 -2.05 -0.28 -4.45
C HIS A 42 -2.30 1.21 -4.63
N ASP A 43 -3.20 1.57 -5.54
CA ASP A 43 -3.65 2.94 -5.62
C ASP A 43 -4.50 3.20 -4.37
N VAL A 44 -3.99 4.07 -3.49
CA VAL A 44 -4.69 4.45 -2.28
C VAL A 44 -5.46 5.69 -2.67
N ASP A 45 -6.73 5.54 -3.02
CA ASP A 45 -7.63 6.68 -3.04
C ASP A 45 -7.69 7.20 -1.61
N LEU A 46 -6.88 8.23 -1.33
CA LEU A 46 -6.93 8.98 -0.08
C LEU A 46 -8.27 9.72 -0.10
N ALA A 47 -9.34 9.04 0.33
CA ALA A 47 -10.64 9.66 0.51
C ALA A 47 -10.44 10.84 1.47
N TYR A 48 -10.48 12.03 0.90
CA TYR A 48 -10.19 13.33 1.49
C TYR A 48 -11.12 13.58 2.69
N ARG A 49 -10.75 13.08 3.89
CA ARG A 49 -11.38 13.46 5.17
C ARG A 49 -10.77 14.75 5.73
N SER A 50 -10.53 15.72 4.86
CA SER A 50 -9.98 17.04 5.21
C SER A 50 -11.01 18.14 4.94
N GLN A 51 -12.22 18.04 5.52
CA GLN A 51 -13.18 19.15 5.56
C GLN A 51 -14.30 18.86 6.59
N ARG A 52 -13.96 18.92 7.89
CA ARG A 52 -14.94 19.15 8.97
C ARG A 52 -14.31 19.57 10.30
N SER A 53 -13.45 20.57 10.25
CA SER A 53 -13.16 21.41 11.42
C SER A 53 -13.47 22.86 11.07
N GLU A 54 -14.76 23.14 10.81
CA GLU A 54 -15.27 24.50 10.97
C GLU A 54 -15.63 24.65 12.45
N VAL A 55 -14.89 25.52 13.12
CA VAL A 55 -15.05 25.88 14.53
C VAL A 55 -16.37 26.66 14.67
N PRO A 56 -17.34 26.24 15.52
CA PRO A 56 -18.50 27.04 15.80
C PRO A 56 -18.17 28.10 16.86
N GLY A 57 -17.99 29.34 16.42
CA GLY A 57 -18.38 30.57 17.12
C GLY A 57 -17.80 30.81 18.52
N GLU A 58 -16.66 31.50 18.59
CA GLU A 58 -16.45 32.48 19.66
C GLU A 58 -17.24 33.77 19.35
N MET A 59 -18.27 33.97 20.16
CA MET A 59 -18.75 35.21 20.78
C MET A 59 -19.28 36.37 19.89
N PRO A 60 -20.28 37.09 20.43
CA PRO A 60 -19.98 38.24 21.27
C PRO A 60 -20.10 37.99 22.77
#